data_AF-A0A945FL38-F1
#
_entry.id   AF-A0A945FL38-F1
#
_cell.length_a   1.000
_cell.length_b   1.000
_cell.length_c   1.000
_cell.angle_alpha   90.00
_cell.angle_beta   90.00
_cell.angle_gamma   90.00
#
_symmetry.space_group_name_H-M   'P 1'
#
loop_
_entity.id
_entity.type
_entity.pdbx_description
1 polymer ?
#
loop_
_entity_poly.entity_id
_entity_poly.type
_entity_poly.pdbx_seq_one_letter_code
_entity_poly.pdbx_strand_id
1 'polypeptide(L)' 'MNQPNILILMTDQQRFDALSCANNPDIKTPNLDALAASGVHFTQAVTPTPICVAARLSFITGIGEV' A
#
# COMPACT_ATOMS: atom_id res chain seq x y z
N MET A 1 15.64 23.21 -4.89
CA MET A 1 14.33 22.60 -4.63
C MET A 1 14.51 21.62 -3.47
N ASN A 2 14.17 22.01 -2.24
CA ASN A 2 14.43 21.19 -1.03
C ASN A 2 13.18 20.56 -0.41
N GLN A 3 12.00 20.78 -0.98
CA GLN A 3 10.76 20.18 -0.49
C GLN A 3 10.23 19.20 -1.55
N PRO A 4 10.29 17.89 -1.29
CA PRO A 4 9.73 16.90 -2.21
C PRO A 4 8.21 16.95 -2.19
N ASN A 5 7.59 16.62 -3.32
CA ASN A 5 6.16 16.33 -3.38
C ASN A 5 5.92 14.90 -2.87
N ILE A 6 4.87 14.72 -2.07
CA ILE A 6 4.49 13.41 -1.52
C ILE A 6 3.13 13.03 -2.11
N LEU A 7 3.08 11.88 -2.80
CA LEU A 7 1.85 11.30 -3.35
C LEU A 7 1.53 10.00 -2.61
N ILE A 8 0.33 9.94 -2.02
CA ILE A 8 -0.20 8.72 -1.39
C ILE A 8 -1.23 8.09 -2.33
N LEU A 9 -0.96 6.86 -2.78
CA LEU A 9 -1.90 6.04 -3.53
C LEU A 9 -2.41 4.93 -2.61
N MET A 10 -3.71 4.93 -2.32
CA MET A 10 -4.35 3.94 -1.45
C MET A 10 -5.52 3.29 -2.18
N THR A 11 -5.40 1.99 -2.45
CA THR A 11 -6.45 1.16 -3.05
C THR A 11 -7.46 0.73 -1.99
N ASP A 12 -8.71 0.44 -2.40
CA ASP A 12 -9.72 -0.13 -1.52
C ASP A 12 -9.78 -1.65 -1.66
N GLN A 13 -9.83 -2.36 -0.53
CA GLN A 13 -9.97 -3.82 -0.43
C GLN A 13 -8.96 -4.67 -1.24
N GLN A 14 -7.80 -4.12 -1.61
CA GLN A 14 -6.77 -4.89 -2.32
C GLN A 14 -6.11 -5.90 -1.38
N ARG A 15 -6.12 -7.19 -1.76
CA ARG A 15 -5.38 -8.23 -1.04
C ARG A 15 -3.87 -8.06 -1.22
N PHE A 16 -3.10 -8.49 -0.23
CA PHE A 16 -1.64 -8.43 -0.29
C PHE A 16 -1.04 -9.20 -1.47
N ASP A 17 -1.72 -10.27 -1.92
CA ASP A 17 -1.32 -11.13 -3.03
C ASP A 17 -1.99 -10.74 -4.37
N ALA A 18 -2.75 -9.63 -4.43
CA ALA A 18 -3.37 -9.16 -5.68
C ALA A 18 -2.39 -8.31 -6.52
N LEU A 19 -1.12 -8.73 -6.63
CA LEU A 19 -0.04 -8.04 -7.33
C LEU A 19 0.89 -9.07 -7.99
N SER A 20 1.34 -8.77 -9.22
CA SER A 20 2.37 -9.58 -9.91
C SER A 20 3.67 -9.61 -9.10
N CYS A 21 4.12 -8.46 -8.61
CA CYS A 21 5.30 -8.35 -7.73
C CYS A 21 5.15 -9.04 -6.35
N ALA A 22 3.95 -9.51 -6.00
CA ALA A 22 3.71 -10.38 -4.83
C ALA A 22 3.69 -11.88 -5.20
N ASN A 23 4.30 -12.25 -6.32
CA ASN A 23 4.37 -13.62 -6.87
C ASN A 23 3.01 -14.22 -7.27
N ASN A 24 2.03 -13.38 -7.63
CA ASN A 24 0.77 -13.87 -8.17
C ASN A 24 0.87 -14.03 -9.70
N PRO A 25 0.79 -15.27 -10.24
CA PRO A 25 0.97 -15.52 -11.67
C PRO A 25 -0.22 -15.06 -12.54
N ASP A 26 -1.39 -14.87 -11.95
CA ASP A 26 -2.63 -14.55 -12.67
C ASP A 26 -2.87 -13.04 -12.82
N ILE A 27 -2.22 -12.23 -11.98
CA ILE A 27 -2.40 -10.78 -11.94
C ILE A 27 -1.31 -10.09 -12.77
N LYS A 28 -1.71 -9.07 -13.54
CA LYS A 28 -0.79 -8.25 -14.35
C LYS A 28 -0.86 -6.79 -13.90
N THR A 29 0.19 -6.32 -13.25
CA THR A 29 0.26 -4.96 -12.68
C THR A 29 1.56 -4.24 -13.09
N PRO A 30 1.85 -4.08 -14.38
CA PRO A 30 3.18 -3.65 -14.85
C PRO A 30 3.64 -2.29 -14.30
N ASN A 31 2.71 -1.36 -14.06
CA ASN A 31 3.03 -0.05 -13.48
C ASN A 31 3.39 -0.15 -11.98
N LEU A 32 2.72 -1.02 -11.22
CA LEU A 32 3.05 -1.25 -9.81
C LEU A 32 4.31 -2.10 -9.67
N ASP A 33 4.55 -3.03 -10.61
CA ASP A 33 5.77 -3.81 -10.67
C ASP A 33 6.99 -2.90 -10.92
N ALA A 34 6.87 -1.93 -11.84
CA ALA A 34 7.90 -0.92 -12.08
C ALA A 34 8.14 -0.02 -10.86
N LEU A 35 7.08 0.35 -10.13
CA LEU A 35 7.19 1.12 -8.88
C LEU A 35 7.91 0.31 -7.79
N ALA A 36 7.57 -0.97 -7.64
CA ALA A 36 8.23 -1.86 -6.69
C ALA A 36 9.71 -2.08 -7.03
N ALA A 37 10.05 -2.24 -8.31
CA ALA A 37 11.42 -2.46 -8.78
C ALA A 37 12.33 -1.22 -8.64
N SER A 38 11.76 -0.01 -8.68
CA SER A 38 12.49 1.25 -8.52
C SER A 38 12.49 1.79 -7.09
N GLY A 39 11.86 1.09 -6.15
CA GLY A 39 11.68 1.52 -4.77
C GLY A 39 11.84 0.39 -3.76
N VAL A 40 11.02 0.45 -2.70
CA VAL A 40 11.00 -0.55 -1.63
C VAL A 40 9.63 -1.20 -1.58
N HIS A 41 9.59 -2.53 -1.67
CA HIS A 41 8.38 -3.33 -1.50
C HIS A 41 8.37 -3.98 -0.11
N PHE A 42 7.45 -3.56 0.75
CA PHE A 42 7.29 -4.12 2.09
C PHE A 42 6.48 -5.42 2.03
N THR A 43 7.12 -6.56 2.29
CA THR A 43 6.47 -7.88 2.30
C THR A 43 5.69 -8.17 3.57
N GLN A 44 5.79 -7.30 4.58
CA GLN A 44 5.13 -7.41 5.89
C GLN A 44 4.56 -6.05 6.31
N ALA A 45 3.66 -5.48 5.49
CA ALA A 45 2.89 -4.29 5.83
C ALA A 45 1.49 -4.69 6.34
N VAL A 46 1.13 -4.28 7.56
CA VAL A 46 -0.10 -4.71 8.24
C VAL A 46 -1.00 -3.51 8.51
N THR A 47 -2.28 -3.61 8.15
CA THR A 47 -3.29 -2.60 8.49
C THR A 47 -3.57 -2.61 10.00
N PRO A 48 -3.75 -1.46 10.66
CA PRO A 48 -4.06 -1.42 12.10
C PRO A 48 -5.41 -2.07 12.42
N THR A 49 -6.35 -2.10 11.46
CA THR A 49 -7.71 -2.61 11.62
C THR A 49 -8.26 -3.09 10.27
N PRO A 50 -9.15 -4.12 10.24
CA PRO A 50 -9.75 -4.63 9.02
C PRO A 50 -10.95 -3.82 8.50
N ILE A 51 -11.30 -2.69 9.15
CA ILE A 51 -12.45 -1.85 8.78
C ILE A 51 -12.00 -0.58 8.03
N CYS A 52 -12.66 -0.28 6.91
CA CYS A 52 -12.24 0.76 5.98
C CYS A 52 -12.07 2.15 6.60
N VAL A 53 -13.09 2.66 7.31
CA VAL A 53 -13.06 4.02 7.89
C VAL A 53 -12.00 4.11 8.98
N ALA A 54 -11.97 3.14 9.90
CA ALA A 54 -11.01 3.14 10.99
C ALA A 54 -9.56 3.02 10.47
N ALA A 55 -9.29 2.15 9.49
CA ALA A 55 -7.96 1.98 8.90
C ALA A 55 -7.45 3.26 8.24
N ARG A 56 -8.33 3.96 7.50
CA ARG A 56 -7.99 5.23 6.84
C ARG A 56 -7.75 6.35 7.86
N LEU A 57 -8.54 6.41 8.93
CA LEU A 57 -8.35 7.37 10.02
C LEU A 57 -7.03 7.12 10.75
N SER A 58 -6.71 5.88 11.11
CA SER A 58 -5.42 5.54 11.73
C SER A 58 -4.24 5.86 10.81
N PHE A 59 -4.34 5.61 9.50
CA PHE A 59 -3.29 5.97 8.54
C PHE A 59 -3.05 7.48 8.46
N ILE A 60 -4.11 8.30 8.41
CA ILE A 60 -4.00 9.77 8.30
C ILE A 60 -3.49 10.40 9.60
N THR A 61 -3.97 9.90 10.74
CA THR A 61 -3.67 10.48 12.06
C THR A 61 -2.39 9.95 12.70
N GLY A 62 -1.94 8.75 12.30
CA GLY A 62 -0.83 8.05 12.95
C GLY A 62 -1.18 7.48 14.33
N ILE A 63 -2.48 7.42 14.68
CA ILE A 63 -2.96 6.94 15.98
C ILE A 63 -3.63 5.58 15.79
N GLY A 64 -3.26 4.59 16.64
CA GLY A 64 -3.91 3.29 16.66
C GLY A 64 -5.36 3.37 17.17
N GLU A 65 -6.16 2.33 16.92
CA GLU A 65 -7.44 2.20 17.61
C GLU A 65 -7.20 2.15 19.14
N VAL A 66 -8.05 2.84 19.90
CA VAL A 66 -8.19 2.65 21.36
C VAL A 66 -9.14 1.50 21.60
#